data_AF-A0A848Z9U0-F1
#
_entry.id   AF-A0A848Z9U0-F1
#
_cell.length_a   1.000
_cell.length_b   1.000
_cell.length_c   1.000
_cell.angle_alpha   90.00
_cell.angle_beta   90.00
_cell.angle_gamma   90.00
#
_symmetry.space_group_name_H-M   'P 1'
#
loop_
_entity.id
_entity.type
_entity.pdbx_description
1 polymer ?
#
loop_
_entity_poly.entity_id
_entity_poly.type
_entity_poly.pdbx_seq_one_letter_code
_entity_poly.pdbx_strand_id
1 'polypeptide(L)'
;METGFTSLNSSPLALKRSKMSIFLTVCSLLFVLLFLYFFYIPPATEIGPEQPIPFSHRIHVSVKQIECAFCHPYAGRSNHPGIPPVEKCLFCHKYIIPNHPEIRKEHQYFNTRTPTPWRKANYLPEHVLFSHQRHIKKGATCQMCHGAVERMDRIKGVDFKMGFCIACHKEKKANLDCWLACHN
;
A
#
# COMPACT_ATOMS: atom_id res chain seq x y z
N MET A 1 46.23 42.96 61.64
CA MET A 1 46.91 42.88 60.34
C MET A 1 46.08 41.94 59.50
N GLU A 2 45.28 42.52 58.61
CA GLU A 2 44.34 41.82 57.74
C GLU A 2 45.10 41.04 56.67
N THR A 3 44.74 39.77 56.44
CA THR A 3 44.94 39.12 55.15
C THR A 3 43.62 38.51 54.73
N GLY A 4 42.95 39.21 53.81
CA GLY A 4 41.69 38.79 53.23
C GLY A 4 41.86 37.54 52.38
N PHE A 5 41.08 36.51 52.70
CA PHE A 5 40.81 35.41 51.79
C PHE A 5 39.45 35.66 51.14
N THR A 6 39.45 36.22 49.94
CA THR A 6 38.29 36.30 49.06
C THR A 6 37.92 34.89 48.61
N SER A 7 36.99 34.24 49.32
CA SER A 7 36.38 32.99 48.85
C SER A 7 35.56 33.28 47.60
N LEU A 8 36.01 32.76 46.46
CA LEU A 8 35.25 32.71 45.22
C LEU A 8 33.95 31.95 45.45
N ASN A 9 32.84 32.68 45.57
CA ASN A 9 31.50 32.12 45.72
C ASN A 9 31.06 31.55 44.36
N SER A 10 31.29 30.25 44.13
CA SER A 10 30.77 29.54 42.95
C SER A 10 29.25 29.35 43.11
N SER A 11 28.51 30.30 42.56
CA SER A 11 27.05 30.35 42.68
C SER A 11 26.36 29.06 42.18
N PRO A 12 25.34 28.55 42.90
CA PRO A 12 24.58 27.33 42.52
C PRO A 12 23.75 27.48 41.23
N LEU A 13 23.69 28.69 40.66
CA LEU A 13 23.04 28.96 39.38
C LEU A 13 23.74 28.30 38.18
N ALA A 14 25.08 28.15 38.21
CA ALA A 14 25.82 27.58 37.08
C ALA A 14 25.52 26.09 36.86
N LEU A 15 25.36 25.33 37.96
CA LEU A 15 25.06 23.89 37.92
C LEU A 15 23.57 23.60 37.58
N LYS A 16 22.65 24.50 37.97
CA LYS A 16 21.23 24.38 37.64
C LYS A 16 20.97 24.71 36.16
N ARG A 17 21.73 25.66 35.61
CA ARG A 17 21.70 26.03 34.18
C ARG A 17 22.22 24.90 33.28
N SER A 18 23.26 24.16 33.70
CA SER A 18 23.76 23.01 32.92
C SER A 18 22.78 21.83 32.89
N LYS A 19 22.16 21.49 34.03
CA LYS A 19 21.15 20.43 34.11
C LYS A 19 19.90 20.77 33.29
N MET A 20 19.46 22.04 33.31
CA MET A 20 18.35 22.50 32.49
C MET A 20 18.67 22.44 30.98
N SER A 21 19.86 22.88 30.58
CA SER A 21 20.29 22.79 29.17
C SER A 21 20.41 21.34 28.69
N ILE A 22 20.95 20.43 29.51
CA ILE A 22 21.04 19.00 29.19
C ILE A 22 19.64 18.38 29.08
N PHE A 23 18.72 18.73 29.98
CA PHE A 23 17.34 18.25 29.91
C PHE A 23 16.65 18.72 28.62
N LEU A 24 16.79 20.00 28.26
CA LEU A 24 16.21 20.56 27.04
C LEU A 24 16.79 19.94 25.76
N THR A 25 18.10 19.67 25.71
CA THR A 25 18.71 19.00 24.54
C THR A 25 18.24 17.56 24.42
N VAL A 26 18.14 16.81 25.52
CA VAL A 26 17.61 15.44 25.52
C VAL A 26 16.14 15.43 25.09
N CYS A 27 15.30 16.34 25.61
CA CYS A 27 13.90 16.45 25.19
C CYS A 27 13.76 16.81 23.71
N SER A 28 14.58 17.74 23.21
CA SER A 28 14.59 18.11 21.79
C SER A 28 15.00 16.93 20.89
N LEU A 29 16.05 16.19 21.28
CA LEU A 29 16.47 14.98 20.56
C LEU A 29 15.37 13.91 20.56
N LEU A 30 14.73 13.66 21.70
CA LEU A 30 13.61 12.72 21.80
C LEU A 30 12.44 13.14 20.90
N PHE A 31 12.11 14.43 20.88
CA PHE A 31 11.05 14.97 20.04
C PHE A 31 11.38 14.82 18.56
N VAL A 32 12.62 15.11 18.14
CA VAL A 32 13.07 14.91 16.75
C VAL A 32 13.01 13.43 16.37
N LEU A 33 13.50 12.52 17.21
CA LEU A 33 13.43 11.08 16.94
C LEU A 33 11.98 10.58 16.83
N LEU A 34 11.11 11.03 17.72
CA LEU A 34 9.69 10.71 17.69
C LEU A 34 9.02 11.24 16.42
N PHE A 35 9.33 12.49 16.04
CA PHE A 35 8.86 13.09 14.80
C PHE A 35 9.33 12.30 13.57
N LEU A 36 10.61 11.97 13.48
CA LEU A 36 11.16 11.16 12.38
C LEU A 36 10.49 9.77 12.34
N TYR A 37 10.28 9.13 13.49
CA TYR A 37 9.60 7.85 13.56
C TYR A 37 8.17 7.92 13.01
N PHE A 38 7.34 8.85 13.48
CA PHE A 38 5.97 8.98 12.99
C PHE A 38 5.88 9.49 11.55
N PHE A 39 6.83 10.30 11.12
CA PHE A 39 6.88 10.84 9.76
C PHE A 39 7.26 9.77 8.73
N TYR A 40 8.27 8.93 9.04
CA TYR A 40 8.74 7.88 8.12
C TYR A 40 8.04 6.53 8.29
N ILE A 41 7.43 6.26 9.45
CA ILE A 41 6.68 5.03 9.74
C ILE A 41 5.25 5.39 10.21
N PRO A 42 4.39 5.92 9.32
CA PRO A 42 3.00 6.13 9.68
C PRO A 42 2.31 4.77 9.92
N PRO A 43 1.53 4.60 11.00
CA PRO A 43 0.81 3.34 11.26
C PRO A 43 -0.19 2.96 10.15
N ALA A 44 -0.54 3.91 9.28
CA ALA A 44 -1.41 3.70 8.13
C ALA A 44 -0.71 3.03 6.93
N THR A 45 0.62 2.87 6.92
CA THR A 45 1.34 2.25 5.78
C THR A 45 0.89 0.83 5.49
N GLU A 46 0.42 0.12 6.51
CA GLU A 46 -0.06 -1.26 6.39
C GLU A 46 -1.50 -1.37 5.88
N ILE A 47 -2.21 -0.25 5.73
CA ILE A 47 -3.61 -0.22 5.29
C ILE A 47 -3.63 0.42 3.90
N GLY A 48 -4.00 -0.35 2.87
CA GLY A 48 -4.04 0.15 1.49
C GLY A 48 -5.01 1.31 1.29
N PRO A 49 -5.18 1.86 0.07
CA PRO A 49 -6.01 3.04 -0.15
C PRO A 49 -7.49 2.79 0.20
N GLU A 50 -8.17 3.85 0.69
CA GLU A 50 -9.59 3.76 1.03
C GLU A 50 -10.41 3.61 -0.24
N GLN A 51 -11.31 2.63 -0.23
CA GLN A 51 -12.12 2.30 -1.38
C GLN A 51 -13.53 2.89 -1.21
N PRO A 52 -14.21 3.26 -2.30
CA PRO A 52 -15.59 3.76 -2.24
C PRO A 52 -16.54 2.76 -1.59
N ILE A 53 -16.27 1.47 -1.81
CA ILE A 53 -16.97 0.33 -1.23
C ILE A 53 -15.90 -0.59 -0.61
N PRO A 54 -16.05 -1.02 0.65
CA PRO A 54 -15.08 -1.87 1.33
C PRO A 54 -15.18 -3.32 0.84
N PHE A 55 -14.62 -3.59 -0.34
CA PHE A 55 -14.61 -4.92 -0.94
C PHE A 55 -13.53 -5.83 -0.32
N SER A 56 -13.96 -6.97 0.24
CA SER A 56 -13.08 -7.99 0.80
C SER A 56 -12.79 -9.12 -0.19
N HIS A 57 -11.53 -9.26 -0.62
CA HIS A 57 -11.10 -10.41 -1.41
C HIS A 57 -11.13 -11.70 -0.57
N ARG A 58 -10.89 -11.60 0.74
CA ARG A 58 -10.96 -12.74 1.66
C ARG A 58 -12.32 -13.42 1.66
N ILE A 59 -13.40 -12.65 1.72
CA ILE A 59 -14.75 -13.24 1.70
C ILE A 59 -15.04 -13.87 0.34
N HIS A 60 -14.73 -13.18 -0.76
CA HIS A 60 -15.08 -13.66 -2.10
C HIS A 60 -14.24 -14.86 -2.53
N VAL A 61 -12.93 -14.83 -2.29
CA VAL A 61 -12.00 -15.89 -2.74
C VAL A 61 -11.90 -17.00 -1.71
N SER A 62 -11.58 -16.70 -0.44
CA SER A 62 -11.35 -17.76 0.56
C SER A 62 -12.63 -18.33 1.17
N VAL A 63 -13.65 -17.51 1.42
CA VAL A 63 -14.89 -18.01 2.07
C VAL A 63 -15.90 -18.51 1.03
N LYS A 64 -16.04 -17.80 -0.09
CA LYS A 64 -17.00 -18.14 -1.15
C LYS A 64 -16.38 -18.91 -2.32
N GLN A 65 -15.07 -19.15 -2.29
CA GLN A 65 -14.36 -19.98 -3.28
C GLN A 65 -14.60 -19.50 -4.72
N ILE A 66 -14.66 -18.18 -4.91
CA ILE A 66 -14.79 -17.56 -6.23
C ILE A 66 -13.42 -17.43 -6.87
N GLU A 67 -13.26 -18.02 -8.04
CA GLU A 67 -12.04 -17.95 -8.85
C GLU A 67 -11.66 -16.51 -9.22
N CYS A 68 -10.36 -16.19 -9.17
CA CYS A 68 -9.84 -14.86 -9.49
C CYS A 68 -10.28 -14.36 -10.89
N ALA A 69 -10.31 -15.27 -11.86
CA ALA A 69 -10.67 -14.98 -13.25
C ALA A 69 -12.16 -14.65 -13.45
N PHE A 70 -13.04 -14.96 -12.49
CA PHE A 70 -14.46 -14.65 -12.59
C PHE A 70 -14.69 -13.12 -12.62
N CYS A 71 -13.99 -12.41 -11.75
CA CYS A 71 -14.00 -10.95 -11.65
C CYS A 71 -12.97 -10.28 -12.57
N HIS A 72 -11.79 -10.91 -12.77
CA HIS A 72 -10.72 -10.39 -13.63
C HIS A 72 -10.49 -11.26 -14.89
N PRO A 73 -11.48 -11.37 -15.79
CA PRO A 73 -11.42 -12.31 -16.91
C PRO A 73 -10.34 -11.96 -17.94
N TYR A 74 -9.92 -10.70 -18.00
CA TYR A 74 -8.94 -10.23 -18.97
C TYR A 74 -7.49 -10.37 -18.50
N ALA A 75 -7.24 -10.81 -17.26
CA ALA A 75 -5.89 -10.93 -16.73
C ALA A 75 -4.98 -11.80 -17.63
N GLY A 76 -5.47 -12.97 -18.06
CA GLY A 76 -4.72 -13.84 -18.97
C GLY A 76 -4.81 -13.49 -20.46
N ARG A 77 -5.54 -12.43 -20.83
CA ARG A 77 -5.88 -12.13 -22.25
C ARG A 77 -5.46 -10.74 -22.71
N SER A 78 -5.24 -9.81 -21.79
CA SER A 78 -4.91 -8.40 -22.04
C SER A 78 -3.62 -8.02 -21.32
N ASN A 79 -3.00 -6.92 -21.76
CA ASN A 79 -1.92 -6.29 -21.00
C ASN A 79 -2.43 -5.76 -19.65
N HIS A 80 -3.68 -5.31 -19.63
CA HIS A 80 -4.36 -4.76 -18.46
C HIS A 80 -5.56 -5.65 -18.08
N PRO A 81 -5.58 -6.25 -16.88
CA PRO A 81 -6.66 -7.13 -16.42
C PRO A 81 -7.98 -6.39 -16.25
N GLY A 82 -7.91 -5.07 -16.03
CA GLY A 82 -9.07 -4.24 -15.71
C GLY A 82 -9.62 -4.51 -14.30
N ILE A 83 -10.53 -3.64 -13.90
CA ILE A 83 -11.36 -3.79 -12.69
C ILE A 83 -12.74 -4.27 -13.17
N PRO A 84 -13.40 -5.22 -12.47
CA PRO A 84 -14.72 -5.68 -12.86
C PRO A 84 -15.71 -4.51 -12.98
N PRO A 85 -16.62 -4.55 -13.98
CA PRO A 85 -17.70 -3.60 -14.08
C PRO A 85 -18.76 -3.88 -12.99
N VAL A 86 -19.61 -2.90 -12.71
CA VAL A 86 -20.61 -2.94 -11.60
C VAL A 86 -21.57 -4.13 -11.74
N GLU A 87 -21.88 -4.51 -12.98
CA GLU A 87 -22.69 -5.67 -13.35
C GLU A 87 -22.17 -6.97 -12.73
N LYS A 88 -20.84 -7.14 -12.61
CA LYS A 88 -20.25 -8.35 -12.02
C LYS A 88 -20.57 -8.46 -10.54
N CYS A 89 -20.63 -7.35 -9.82
CA CYS A 89 -21.03 -7.33 -8.41
C CYS A 89 -22.51 -7.71 -8.27
N LEU A 90 -23.37 -7.14 -9.13
CA LEU A 90 -24.81 -7.38 -9.09
C LEU A 90 -25.24 -8.73 -9.65
N PHE A 91 -24.35 -9.48 -10.30
CA PHE A 91 -24.62 -10.86 -10.74
C PHE A 91 -25.11 -11.73 -9.58
N CYS A 92 -24.47 -11.59 -8.40
CA CYS A 92 -24.89 -12.27 -7.17
C CYS A 92 -25.64 -11.34 -6.21
N HIS A 93 -25.18 -10.09 -6.06
CA HIS A 93 -25.69 -9.19 -5.04
C HIS A 93 -27.08 -8.62 -5.30
N LYS A 94 -27.66 -8.88 -6.48
CA LYS A 94 -29.09 -8.71 -6.71
C LYS A 94 -29.95 -9.63 -5.83
N TYR A 95 -29.40 -10.77 -5.41
CA TYR A 95 -30.12 -11.79 -4.62
C TYR A 95 -29.50 -12.02 -3.24
N ILE A 96 -28.19 -11.84 -3.11
CA ILE A 96 -27.45 -12.07 -1.85
C ILE A 96 -27.17 -10.72 -1.18
N ILE A 97 -27.63 -10.58 0.07
CA ILE A 97 -27.52 -9.35 0.87
C ILE A 97 -27.91 -8.05 0.13
N PRO A 98 -29.00 -8.02 -0.66
CA PRO A 98 -29.33 -6.91 -1.54
C PRO A 98 -29.56 -5.58 -0.80
N ASN A 99 -29.98 -5.65 0.47
CA ASN A 99 -30.27 -4.49 1.29
C ASN A 99 -29.06 -3.99 2.11
N HIS A 100 -27.90 -4.64 2.01
CA HIS A 100 -26.71 -4.20 2.74
C HIS A 100 -26.28 -2.79 2.28
N PRO A 101 -25.93 -1.86 3.20
CA PRO A 101 -25.65 -0.45 2.85
C PRO A 101 -24.62 -0.28 1.72
N GLU A 102 -23.55 -1.07 1.74
CA GLU A 102 -22.50 -1.03 0.71
C GLU A 102 -22.95 -1.59 -0.64
N ILE A 103 -23.85 -2.59 -0.65
CA ILE A 103 -24.41 -3.15 -1.88
C ILE A 103 -25.44 -2.20 -2.49
N ARG A 104 -26.15 -1.43 -1.66
CA ARG A 104 -27.04 -0.36 -2.14
C ARG A 104 -26.26 0.72 -2.89
N LYS A 105 -25.02 1.04 -2.49
CA LYS A 105 -24.14 1.93 -3.25
C LYS A 105 -23.81 1.35 -4.64
N GLU A 106 -23.55 0.05 -4.71
CA GLU A 106 -23.29 -0.63 -5.98
C GLU A 106 -24.52 -0.64 -6.90
N HIS A 107 -25.71 -0.84 -6.35
CA HIS A 107 -26.97 -0.63 -7.08
C HIS A 107 -27.13 0.81 -7.57
N GLN A 108 -26.74 1.80 -6.77
CA GLN A 108 -26.76 3.20 -7.19
C GLN A 108 -25.85 3.41 -8.40
N TYR A 109 -24.58 2.99 -8.34
CA TYR A 109 -23.63 3.06 -9.46
C TYR A 109 -24.18 2.40 -10.73
N PHE A 110 -24.77 1.22 -10.60
CA PHE A 110 -25.39 0.51 -11.72
C PHE A 110 -26.57 1.29 -12.32
N ASN A 111 -27.50 1.75 -11.48
CA ASN A 111 -28.70 2.46 -11.91
C ASN A 111 -28.38 3.81 -12.57
N THR A 112 -27.35 4.51 -12.08
CA THR A 112 -26.89 5.77 -12.68
C THR A 112 -25.92 5.56 -13.85
N ARG A 113 -25.60 4.31 -14.22
CA ARG A 113 -24.64 3.94 -15.27
C ARG A 113 -23.27 4.59 -15.06
N THR A 114 -22.89 4.76 -13.80
CA THR A 114 -21.58 5.30 -13.42
C THR A 114 -20.73 4.17 -12.86
N PRO A 115 -19.47 4.00 -13.32
CA PRO A 115 -18.60 2.98 -12.76
C PRO A 115 -18.25 3.33 -11.31
N THR A 116 -18.11 2.31 -10.48
CA THR A 116 -17.60 2.47 -9.11
C THR A 116 -16.19 3.08 -9.17
N PRO A 117 -15.93 4.21 -8.49
CA PRO A 117 -14.69 4.99 -8.64
C PRO A 117 -13.53 4.38 -7.83
N TRP A 118 -13.15 3.15 -8.17
CA TRP A 118 -12.12 2.38 -7.48
C TRP A 118 -10.77 3.10 -7.45
N ARG A 119 -10.08 3.05 -6.31
CA ARG A 119 -8.71 3.53 -6.19
C ARG A 119 -7.75 2.37 -6.46
N LYS A 120 -6.93 2.50 -7.51
CA LYS A 120 -5.89 1.51 -7.83
C LYS A 120 -4.89 1.41 -6.69
N ALA A 121 -4.67 0.21 -6.18
CA ALA A 121 -3.67 -0.05 -5.14
C ALA A 121 -2.26 -0.29 -5.71
N ASN A 122 -2.17 -0.84 -6.93
CA ASN A 122 -0.91 -1.08 -7.62
C ASN A 122 -0.78 -0.10 -8.78
N TYR A 123 0.37 0.56 -8.86
CA TYR A 123 0.70 1.49 -9.93
C TYR A 123 2.08 1.15 -10.49
N LEU A 124 2.18 1.18 -11.82
CA LEU A 124 3.45 1.18 -12.53
C LEU A 124 3.55 2.51 -13.29
N PRO A 125 4.74 3.13 -13.36
CA PRO A 125 4.94 4.32 -14.17
C PRO A 125 4.58 4.08 -15.65
N GLU A 126 4.08 5.10 -16.34
CA GLU A 126 3.60 4.98 -17.73
C GLU A 126 4.71 4.62 -18.75
N HIS A 127 5.97 4.94 -18.43
CA HIS A 127 7.13 4.54 -19.23
C HIS A 127 7.52 3.06 -19.04
N VAL A 128 6.79 2.29 -18.24
CA VAL A 128 7.00 0.85 -18.03
C VAL A 128 5.94 0.07 -18.81
N LEU A 129 6.40 -0.76 -19.74
CA LEU A 129 5.57 -1.67 -20.52
C LEU A 129 5.37 -2.97 -19.74
N PHE A 130 4.16 -3.17 -19.21
CA PHE A 130 3.80 -4.41 -18.52
C PHE A 130 2.61 -5.11 -19.20
N SER A 131 2.70 -6.43 -19.34
CA SER A 131 1.65 -7.25 -19.94
C SER A 131 1.28 -8.43 -19.04
N HIS A 132 0.10 -8.39 -18.42
CA HIS A 132 -0.39 -9.51 -17.60
C HIS A 132 -0.51 -10.81 -18.41
N GLN A 133 -1.01 -10.72 -19.65
CA GLN A 133 -1.13 -11.85 -20.55
C GLN A 133 0.19 -12.60 -20.76
N ARG A 134 1.31 -11.89 -20.99
CA ARG A 134 2.63 -12.52 -21.23
C ARG A 134 3.09 -13.30 -20.00
N HIS A 135 2.95 -12.70 -18.81
CA HIS A 135 3.39 -13.31 -17.55
C HIS A 135 2.54 -14.52 -17.19
N ILE A 136 1.22 -14.42 -17.28
CA ILE A 136 0.29 -15.53 -16.97
C ILE A 136 0.49 -16.68 -17.96
N LYS A 137 0.65 -16.40 -19.27
CA LYS A 137 0.94 -17.43 -20.27
C LYS A 137 2.26 -18.16 -20.04
N LYS A 138 3.20 -17.54 -19.33
CA LYS A 138 4.47 -18.15 -18.93
C LYS A 138 4.42 -18.81 -17.54
N GLY A 139 3.23 -18.95 -16.96
CA GLY A 139 3.01 -19.67 -15.70
C GLY A 139 3.23 -18.84 -14.44
N ALA A 140 3.37 -17.51 -14.55
CA ALA A 140 3.41 -16.66 -13.37
C ALA A 140 2.03 -16.64 -12.69
N THR A 141 1.99 -16.98 -11.40
CA THR A 141 0.76 -16.96 -10.61
C THR A 141 0.46 -15.56 -10.08
N CYS A 142 -0.80 -15.27 -9.78
CA CYS A 142 -1.21 -13.96 -9.25
C CYS A 142 -0.47 -13.64 -7.94
N GLN A 143 -0.29 -14.66 -7.10
CA GLN A 143 0.29 -14.56 -5.77
C GLN A 143 1.79 -14.23 -5.80
N MET A 144 2.50 -14.63 -6.86
CA MET A 144 3.91 -14.29 -7.02
C MET A 144 4.16 -12.78 -7.06
N CYS A 145 3.20 -12.00 -7.56
CA CYS A 145 3.33 -10.55 -7.68
C CYS A 145 2.46 -9.80 -6.68
N HIS A 146 1.23 -10.25 -6.43
CA HIS A 146 0.28 -9.52 -5.58
C HIS A 146 0.20 -10.04 -4.14
N GLY A 147 0.95 -11.10 -3.80
CA GLY A 147 0.90 -11.75 -2.50
C GLY A 147 -0.40 -12.54 -2.28
N ALA A 148 -0.68 -12.86 -1.01
CA ALA A 148 -1.85 -13.63 -0.61
C ALA A 148 -3.15 -12.79 -0.63
N VAL A 149 -3.57 -12.33 -1.82
CA VAL A 149 -4.76 -11.49 -2.02
C VAL A 149 -6.03 -12.16 -1.49
N GLU A 150 -6.10 -13.49 -1.57
CA GLU A 150 -7.21 -14.27 -1.04
C GLU A 150 -7.39 -14.16 0.47
N ARG A 151 -6.42 -13.56 1.19
CA ARG A 151 -6.50 -13.29 2.64
C ARG A 151 -6.74 -11.82 2.97
N MET A 152 -6.85 -10.96 1.97
CA MET A 152 -6.94 -9.51 2.16
C MET A 152 -8.40 -9.03 2.20
N ASP A 153 -8.78 -8.38 3.30
CA ASP A 153 -10.04 -7.63 3.36
C ASP A 153 -9.94 -6.27 2.66
N ARG A 154 -8.74 -5.70 2.58
CA ARG A 154 -8.43 -4.49 1.80
C ARG A 154 -7.07 -4.68 1.16
N ILE A 155 -6.97 -4.48 -0.15
CA ILE A 155 -5.69 -4.63 -0.85
C ILE A 155 -4.75 -3.53 -0.39
N LYS A 156 -3.59 -3.92 0.14
CA LYS A 156 -2.52 -2.98 0.55
C LYS A 156 -1.81 -2.32 -0.62
N GLY A 157 -1.69 -3.06 -1.73
CA GLY A 157 -0.83 -2.70 -2.84
C GLY A 157 0.57 -3.27 -2.65
N VAL A 158 1.28 -3.45 -3.75
CA VAL A 158 2.67 -3.91 -3.81
C VAL A 158 3.45 -2.85 -4.57
N ASP A 159 4.56 -2.42 -3.98
CA ASP A 159 5.45 -1.44 -4.59
C ASP A 159 6.43 -2.17 -5.52
N PHE A 160 6.11 -2.19 -6.81
CA PHE A 160 6.92 -2.85 -7.83
C PHE A 160 8.12 -1.97 -8.22
N LYS A 161 9.27 -2.24 -7.60
CA LYS A 161 10.55 -1.63 -7.99
C LYS A 161 11.17 -2.39 -9.17
N MET A 162 11.97 -1.69 -9.97
CA MET A 162 12.71 -2.29 -11.09
C MET A 162 13.54 -3.53 -10.66
N GLY A 163 14.15 -3.48 -9.48
CA GLY A 163 14.91 -4.60 -8.93
C GLY A 163 14.09 -5.89 -8.75
N PHE A 164 12.81 -5.78 -8.40
CA PHE A 164 11.90 -6.93 -8.31
C PHE A 164 11.73 -7.59 -9.68
N CYS A 165 11.44 -6.79 -10.71
CA CYS A 165 11.25 -7.27 -12.07
C CYS A 165 12.52 -7.94 -12.61
N ILE A 166 13.68 -7.28 -12.45
CA ILE A 166 14.98 -7.81 -12.92
C ILE A 166 15.33 -9.11 -12.21
N ALA A 167 15.14 -9.19 -10.90
CA ALA A 167 15.45 -10.40 -10.14
C ALA A 167 14.62 -11.60 -10.64
N CYS A 168 13.31 -11.41 -10.79
CA CYS A 168 12.41 -12.43 -11.32
C CYS A 168 12.77 -12.82 -12.77
N HIS A 169 13.03 -11.84 -13.64
CA HIS A 169 13.41 -12.11 -15.03
C HIS A 169 14.75 -12.86 -15.13
N LYS A 170 15.73 -12.55 -14.29
CA LYS A 170 16.99 -13.31 -14.20
C LYS A 170 16.74 -14.76 -13.80
N GLU A 171 15.94 -14.98 -12.76
CA GLU A 171 15.60 -16.33 -12.27
C GLU A 171 14.89 -17.15 -13.35
N LYS A 172 13.92 -16.54 -14.06
CA LYS A 172 13.14 -17.19 -15.11
C LYS A 172 13.83 -17.19 -16.48
N LYS A 173 15.05 -16.66 -16.59
CA LYS A 173 15.81 -16.49 -17.85
C LYS A 173 14.96 -15.79 -18.93
N ALA A 174 14.21 -14.77 -18.53
CA ALA A 174 13.36 -13.95 -19.40
C ALA A 174 14.14 -12.78 -20.00
N ASN A 175 13.53 -12.08 -20.97
CA ASN A 175 14.14 -10.90 -21.58
C ASN A 175 14.40 -9.79 -20.53
N LEU A 176 15.59 -9.21 -20.55
CA LEU A 176 16.06 -8.14 -19.67
C LEU A 176 16.43 -6.86 -20.44
N ASP A 177 16.13 -6.79 -21.73
CA ASP A 177 16.37 -5.59 -22.54
C ASP A 177 15.63 -4.40 -21.94
N CYS A 178 16.32 -3.26 -21.85
CA CYS A 178 15.71 -2.04 -21.32
C CYS A 178 14.65 -1.52 -22.30
N TRP A 179 15.01 -1.44 -23.59
CA TRP A 179 14.18 -0.92 -24.67
C TRP A 179 13.24 -1.99 -25.22
N LEU A 180 11.96 -1.66 -25.44
CA LEU A 180 10.87 -2.50 -25.96
C LEU A 180 10.45 -3.70 -25.10
N ALA A 181 11.31 -4.24 -24.22
CA ALA A 181 10.92 -5.30 -23.30
C ALA A 181 10.37 -4.75 -21.98
N CYS A 182 10.98 -3.71 -21.41
CA CYS A 182 10.55 -3.09 -20.15
C CYS A 182 10.08 -1.65 -20.30
N HIS A 183 10.73 -0.88 -21.19
CA HIS A 183 10.47 0.54 -21.38
C HIS A 183 10.18 0.88 -22.85
N ASN A 184 9.54 2.02 -23.04
CA ASN A 184 9.28 2.63 -24.35
C ASN A 184 10.01 3.96 -24.49
#